data_AF-A0A2E3DN06-F1
#
_entry.id   AF-A0A2E3DN06-F1
#
_cell.length_a   1.000
_cell.length_b   1.000
_cell.length_c   1.000
_cell.angle_alpha   90.00
_cell.angle_beta   90.00
_cell.angle_gamma   90.00
#
_symmetry.space_group_name_H-M   'P 1'
#
loop_
_entity.id
_entity.type
_entity.pdbx_description
1 polymer ?
#
loop_
_entity_poly.entity_id
_entity_poly.type
_entity_poly.pdbx_seq_one_letter_code
_entity_poly.pdbx_strand_id
1 'polypeptide(L)'
;MNKINIPLFLLLTLVLTGCSVERAMQAPERKNLNVFQSGTARLQLIAEVGTPVTTEYRNGRRVDIFVFKQGMHKELNYLRAAGYGAAFVLTGGISEVLTYPIESEANFPTITAQVAYDDYDSVVSLEVLKDGMLIKADGPKRPDVPGAAAAKNASAAQSLNSRIE
;
A
#
# COMPACT_ATOMS: atom_id res chain seq x y z
N MET A 1 -37.49 46.46 0.69
CA MET A 1 -36.36 46.22 -0.23
C MET A 1 -35.18 45.78 0.61
N ASN A 2 -34.93 44.47 0.71
CA ASN A 2 -33.84 43.96 1.53
C ASN A 2 -32.54 44.12 0.75
N LYS A 3 -31.62 44.94 1.28
CA LYS A 3 -30.26 45.08 0.75
C LYS A 3 -29.56 43.75 1.01
N ILE A 4 -29.53 42.88 0.01
CA ILE A 4 -28.73 41.66 0.07
C ILE A 4 -27.27 42.10 0.13
N ASN A 5 -26.58 41.74 1.21
CA ASN A 5 -25.17 42.05 1.42
C ASN A 5 -24.32 41.17 0.48
N ILE A 6 -24.20 41.59 -0.77
CA ILE A 6 -23.39 41.00 -1.83
C ILE A 6 -21.94 40.66 -1.39
N PRO A 7 -21.20 41.48 -0.61
CA PRO A 7 -19.84 41.13 -0.25
C PRO A 7 -19.73 39.92 0.69
N LEU A 8 -20.74 39.69 1.54
CA LEU A 8 -20.74 38.54 2.45
C LEU A 8 -21.05 37.23 1.71
N PHE A 9 -21.93 37.28 0.70
CA PHE A 9 -22.25 36.12 -0.13
C PHE A 9 -21.09 35.73 -1.05
N LEU A 10 -20.40 36.72 -1.65
CA LEU A 10 -19.20 36.50 -2.46
C LEU A 10 -18.03 35.92 -1.63
N LEU A 11 -17.84 36.43 -0.41
CA LEU A 11 -16.83 35.93 0.52
C LEU A 11 -17.14 34.50 0.97
N LEU A 12 -18.41 34.19 1.24
CA LEU A 12 -18.85 32.84 1.59
C LEU A 12 -18.63 31.86 0.44
N THR A 13 -18.92 32.25 -0.80
CA THR A 13 -18.63 31.41 -1.97
C THR A 13 -17.14 31.17 -2.16
N LEU A 14 -16.23 32.04 -1.71
CA LEU A 14 -14.79 31.81 -1.86
C LEU A 14 -14.23 30.74 -0.89
N VAL A 15 -14.91 30.48 0.23
CA VAL A 15 -14.46 29.52 1.25
C VAL A 15 -14.95 28.10 0.95
N LEU A 16 -15.97 27.94 0.10
CA LEU A 16 -16.58 26.65 -0.26
C LEU A 16 -15.97 26.02 -1.53
N THR A 17 -14.91 26.61 -2.09
CA THR A 17 -14.45 26.30 -3.45
C THR A 17 -13.10 25.61 -3.43
N GLY A 18 -13.03 24.42 -4.03
CA GLY A 18 -11.79 23.67 -4.17
C GLY A 18 -11.80 22.28 -3.53
N CYS A 19 -12.96 21.76 -3.11
CA CYS A 19 -13.05 20.40 -2.57
C CYS A 19 -12.58 19.35 -3.59
N SER A 20 -12.85 19.53 -4.89
CA SER A 20 -12.36 18.60 -5.91
C SER A 20 -10.88 18.78 -6.22
N VAL A 21 -10.35 20.01 -6.18
CA VAL A 21 -8.92 20.31 -6.34
C VAL A 21 -8.12 19.71 -5.20
N GLU A 22 -8.54 19.94 -3.96
CA GLU A 22 -7.88 19.41 -2.76
C GLU A 22 -7.88 17.88 -2.77
N ARG A 23 -9.03 17.25 -3.05
CA ARG A 23 -9.11 15.79 -3.15
C ARG A 23 -8.24 15.22 -4.26
N ALA A 24 -8.20 15.86 -5.43
CA ALA A 24 -7.32 15.43 -6.51
C ALA A 24 -5.85 15.53 -6.11
N MET A 25 -5.47 16.54 -5.32
CA MET A 25 -4.10 16.70 -4.80
C MET A 25 -3.76 15.70 -3.69
N GLN A 26 -4.72 15.36 -2.84
CA GLN A 26 -4.55 14.40 -1.73
C GLN A 26 -4.77 12.94 -2.17
N ALA A 27 -5.16 12.72 -3.43
CA ALA A 27 -5.35 11.40 -3.98
C ALA A 27 -4.09 10.52 -3.78
N PRO A 28 -4.26 9.24 -3.39
CA PRO A 28 -3.13 8.34 -3.20
C PRO A 28 -2.21 8.31 -4.42
N GLU A 29 -0.91 8.31 -4.16
CA GLU A 29 0.10 8.13 -5.21
C GLU A 29 0.24 6.64 -5.56
N ARG A 30 0.58 6.37 -6.82
CA ARG A 30 0.84 5.01 -7.31
C ARG A 30 2.06 4.42 -6.61
N LYS A 31 1.88 3.27 -5.97
CA LYS A 31 2.96 2.54 -5.31
C LYS A 31 3.74 1.66 -6.27
N ASN A 32 5.05 1.54 -6.03
CA ASN A 32 5.94 0.65 -6.73
C ASN A 32 5.78 -0.79 -6.22
N LEU A 33 5.06 -1.61 -6.97
CA LEU A 33 4.81 -3.01 -6.59
C LEU A 33 6.04 -3.93 -6.77
N ASN A 34 7.13 -3.45 -7.37
CA ASN A 34 8.35 -4.24 -7.51
C ASN A 34 9.06 -4.48 -6.18
N VAL A 35 8.72 -3.72 -5.13
CA VAL A 35 9.25 -3.96 -3.77
C VAL A 35 8.79 -5.29 -3.17
N PHE A 36 7.79 -5.96 -3.77
CA PHE A 36 7.34 -7.27 -3.32
C PHE A 36 8.09 -8.44 -3.98
N GLN A 37 9.15 -8.17 -4.74
CA GLN A 37 9.97 -9.20 -5.36
C GLN A 37 10.81 -9.96 -4.32
N SER A 38 11.16 -11.21 -4.63
CA SER A 38 12.00 -12.03 -3.77
C SER A 38 13.35 -11.35 -3.50
N GLY A 39 13.82 -11.40 -2.26
CA GLY A 39 15.09 -10.80 -1.85
C GLY A 39 15.01 -9.30 -1.53
N THR A 40 13.87 -8.63 -1.75
CA THR A 40 13.70 -7.25 -1.28
C THR A 40 13.67 -7.23 0.26
N ALA A 41 14.37 -6.27 0.87
CA ALA A 41 14.40 -6.13 2.32
C ALA A 41 13.06 -5.60 2.85
N ARG A 42 12.59 -6.14 3.98
CA ARG A 42 11.35 -5.72 4.65
C ARG A 42 11.22 -4.20 4.83
N LEU A 43 12.30 -3.52 5.18
CA LEU A 43 12.30 -2.06 5.35
C LEU A 43 11.99 -1.31 4.04
N GLN A 44 12.39 -1.83 2.88
CA GLN A 44 12.07 -1.21 1.59
C GLN A 44 10.57 -1.33 1.28
N LEU A 45 9.93 -2.44 1.65
CA LEU A 45 8.48 -2.57 1.55
C LEU A 45 7.79 -1.53 2.43
N ILE A 46 8.21 -1.41 3.69
CA ILE A 46 7.62 -0.45 4.63
C ILE A 46 7.80 0.99 4.14
N ALA A 47 8.95 1.32 3.57
CA ALA A 47 9.20 2.65 3.01
C ALA A 47 8.27 2.98 1.83
N GLU A 48 7.93 1.98 1.01
CA GLU A 48 7.09 2.18 -0.18
C GLU A 48 5.59 2.17 0.15
N VAL A 49 5.12 1.13 0.84
CA VAL A 49 3.67 0.88 1.04
C VAL A 49 3.18 1.21 2.45
N GLY A 50 4.07 1.58 3.37
CA GLY A 50 3.75 1.87 4.76
C GLY A 50 3.90 0.65 5.68
N THR A 51 3.63 0.85 6.98
CA THR A 51 3.73 -0.22 7.98
C THR A 51 2.67 -1.30 7.76
N PRO A 52 2.98 -2.58 8.03
CA PRO A 52 1.98 -3.63 7.93
C PRO A 52 0.83 -3.38 8.92
N VAL A 53 -0.39 -3.77 8.52
CA VAL A 53 -1.56 -3.72 9.41
C VAL A 53 -1.49 -4.82 10.47
N THR A 54 -0.86 -5.94 10.13
CA THR A 54 -0.68 -7.08 11.02
C THR A 54 0.66 -7.75 10.73
N THR A 55 1.39 -8.12 11.78
CA THR A 55 2.57 -8.98 11.72
C THR A 55 2.31 -10.22 12.56
N GLU A 56 2.51 -11.40 11.97
CA GLU A 56 2.32 -12.70 12.61
C GLU A 56 3.54 -13.59 12.38
N TYR A 57 3.66 -14.66 13.15
CA TYR A 57 4.59 -15.74 12.89
C TYR A 57 3.82 -17.00 12.47
N ARG A 58 4.07 -17.49 11.25
CA ARG A 58 3.47 -18.74 10.74
C ARG A 58 4.57 -19.68 10.29
N ASN A 59 4.53 -20.93 10.76
CA ASN A 59 5.54 -21.95 10.44
C ASN A 59 6.98 -21.49 10.72
N GLY A 60 7.19 -20.75 11.81
CA GLY A 60 8.50 -20.22 12.20
C GLY A 60 8.98 -19.01 11.39
N ARG A 61 8.19 -18.50 10.45
CA ARG A 61 8.54 -17.32 9.63
C ARG A 61 7.68 -16.12 10.01
N ARG A 62 8.28 -14.94 9.94
CA ARG A 62 7.55 -13.68 10.01
C ARG A 62 6.70 -13.51 8.76
N VAL A 63 5.45 -13.12 8.94
CA VAL A 63 4.49 -12.83 7.89
C VAL A 63 3.87 -11.47 8.18
N ASP A 64 4.01 -10.55 7.23
CA ASP A 64 3.38 -9.23 7.29
C ASP A 64 2.20 -9.17 6.33
N ILE A 65 1.13 -8.53 6.77
CA ILE A 65 -0.03 -8.20 5.96
C ILE A 65 0.00 -6.69 5.72
N PHE A 66 0.12 -6.28 4.46
CA PHE A 66 0.05 -4.90 4.04
C PHE A 66 -1.31 -4.62 3.40
N VAL A 67 -1.90 -3.49 3.76
CA VAL A 67 -3.12 -2.98 3.13
C VAL A 67 -2.87 -1.55 2.72
N PHE A 68 -2.95 -1.27 1.42
CA PHE A 68 -2.70 0.06 0.88
C PHE A 68 -3.57 0.33 -0.34
N LYS A 69 -3.79 1.62 -0.63
CA LYS A 69 -4.48 2.06 -1.85
C LYS A 69 -3.49 2.13 -3.00
N GLN A 70 -3.83 1.53 -4.13
CA GLN A 70 -3.04 1.71 -5.34
C GLN A 70 -3.52 2.96 -6.08
N GLY A 71 -2.73 4.01 -5.92
CA GLY A 71 -3.01 5.34 -6.45
C GLY A 71 -2.63 5.56 -7.91
N MET A 72 -2.66 6.83 -8.30
CA MET A 72 -2.30 7.30 -9.65
C MET A 72 -0.94 7.99 -9.66
N HIS A 73 -0.39 8.21 -10.86
CA HIS A 73 0.83 8.98 -10.99
C HIS A 73 0.60 10.41 -10.49
N LYS A 74 1.56 10.92 -9.72
CA LYS A 74 1.51 12.26 -9.11
C LYS A 74 1.22 13.37 -10.14
N GLU A 75 1.84 13.27 -11.32
CA GLU A 75 1.64 14.23 -12.41
C GLU A 75 0.18 14.27 -12.90
N LEU A 76 -0.48 13.11 -12.93
CA LEU A 76 -1.87 13.02 -13.35
C LEU A 76 -2.82 13.58 -12.28
N ASN A 77 -2.47 13.44 -11.00
CA ASN A 77 -3.19 14.10 -9.89
C ASN A 77 -3.09 15.63 -10.01
N TYR A 78 -1.92 16.18 -10.33
CA TYR A 78 -1.76 17.62 -10.57
C TYR A 78 -2.53 18.10 -11.79
N LEU A 79 -2.51 17.35 -12.90
CA LEU A 79 -3.25 17.70 -14.09
C LEU A 79 -4.77 17.73 -13.82
N ARG A 80 -5.28 16.75 -13.07
CA ARG A 80 -6.68 16.72 -12.64
C ARG A 80 -7.02 17.92 -11.76
N ALA A 81 -6.21 18.22 -10.75
CA ALA A 81 -6.40 19.36 -9.87
C ALA A 81 -6.44 20.69 -10.66
N ALA A 82 -5.51 20.87 -11.60
CA ALA A 82 -5.50 22.04 -12.49
C ALA A 82 -6.75 22.10 -13.37
N GLY A 83 -7.16 20.96 -13.93
CA GLY A 83 -8.38 20.84 -14.73
C GLY A 83 -9.65 21.19 -13.95
N TYR A 84 -9.77 20.70 -12.71
CA TYR A 84 -10.88 21.05 -11.83
C TYR A 84 -10.89 22.53 -11.45
N GLY A 85 -9.73 23.11 -11.15
CA GLY A 85 -9.61 24.56 -10.90
C GLY A 85 -10.03 25.39 -12.11
N ALA A 86 -9.64 25.00 -13.33
CA ALA A 86 -10.07 25.67 -14.55
C ALA A 86 -11.59 25.52 -14.78
N ALA A 87 -12.13 24.32 -14.64
CA ALA A 87 -13.56 24.05 -14.78
C ALA A 87 -14.40 24.82 -13.75
N PHE A 88 -13.89 24.95 -12.52
CA PHE A 88 -14.51 25.74 -11.47
C PHE A 88 -14.71 27.19 -11.90
N VAL A 89 -13.65 27.85 -12.38
CA VAL A 89 -13.70 29.24 -12.84
C VAL A 89 -14.64 29.40 -14.04
N LEU A 90 -14.54 28.51 -15.02
CA LEU A 90 -15.33 28.61 -16.26
C LEU A 90 -16.81 28.36 -16.05
N THR A 91 -17.18 27.55 -15.06
CA THR A 91 -18.59 27.19 -14.77
C THR A 91 -19.19 27.97 -13.61
N GLY A 92 -18.45 28.89 -13.00
CA GLY A 92 -18.88 29.59 -11.79
C GLY A 92 -19.12 28.64 -10.61
N GLY A 93 -18.40 27.51 -10.57
CA GLY A 93 -18.44 26.52 -9.49
C GLY A 93 -19.44 25.38 -9.64
N ILE A 94 -20.24 25.34 -10.71
CA ILE A 94 -21.16 24.23 -10.98
C ILE A 94 -20.40 22.90 -11.17
N SER A 95 -19.18 22.94 -11.70
CA SER A 95 -18.36 21.75 -11.94
C SER A 95 -18.07 20.94 -10.68
N GLU A 96 -17.95 21.57 -9.51
CA GLU A 96 -17.62 20.86 -8.26
C GLU A 96 -18.70 19.84 -7.88
N VAL A 97 -19.98 20.16 -8.11
CA VAL A 97 -21.09 19.24 -7.83
C VAL A 97 -21.00 17.99 -8.70
N LEU A 98 -20.50 18.13 -9.92
CA LEU A 98 -20.38 17.04 -10.88
C LEU A 98 -19.11 16.22 -10.68
N THR A 99 -18.01 16.84 -10.26
CA THR A 99 -16.70 16.18 -10.11
C THR A 99 -16.53 15.54 -8.74
N TYR A 100 -17.21 16.04 -7.71
CA TYR A 100 -17.16 15.48 -6.36
C TYR A 100 -17.32 13.94 -6.27
N PRO A 101 -18.32 13.29 -6.91
CA PRO A 101 -18.45 11.83 -6.85
C PRO A 101 -17.30 11.08 -7.53
N ILE A 102 -16.62 11.72 -8.49
CA ILE A 102 -15.47 11.15 -9.21
C ILE A 102 -14.22 11.15 -8.31
N GLU A 103 -14.14 12.09 -7.36
CA GLU A 103 -13.05 12.19 -6.38
C GLU A 103 -13.21 11.28 -5.14
N SER A 104 -14.15 10.34 -5.18
CA SER A 104 -14.33 9.38 -4.08
C SER A 104 -13.08 8.51 -3.89
N GLU A 105 -12.59 8.40 -2.65
CA GLU A 105 -11.50 7.50 -2.28
C GLU A 105 -11.82 6.02 -2.59
N ALA A 106 -13.11 5.69 -2.73
CA ALA A 106 -13.56 4.37 -3.16
C ALA A 106 -13.09 4.01 -4.60
N ASN A 107 -12.73 5.00 -5.41
CA ASN A 107 -12.27 4.79 -6.78
C ASN A 107 -10.82 4.26 -6.87
N PHE A 108 -10.08 4.25 -5.76
CA PHE A 108 -8.74 3.66 -5.72
C PHE A 108 -8.81 2.21 -5.24
N PRO A 109 -8.29 1.24 -6.01
CA PRO A 109 -8.31 -0.16 -5.63
C PRO A 109 -7.45 -0.37 -4.37
N THR A 110 -8.04 -1.07 -3.39
CA THR A 110 -7.33 -1.48 -2.19
C THR A 110 -6.59 -2.79 -2.47
N ILE A 111 -5.29 -2.82 -2.21
CA ILE A 111 -4.45 -4.00 -2.35
C ILE A 111 -4.17 -4.56 -0.96
N THR A 112 -4.39 -5.86 -0.79
CA THR A 112 -3.96 -6.61 0.39
C THR A 112 -2.85 -7.57 -0.02
N ALA A 113 -1.67 -7.42 0.56
CA ALA A 113 -0.51 -8.26 0.25
C ALA A 113 -0.02 -8.96 1.51
N GLN A 114 0.05 -10.29 1.47
CA GLN A 114 0.69 -11.10 2.50
C GLN A 114 2.11 -11.45 2.06
N VAL A 115 3.07 -11.11 2.91
CA VAL A 115 4.49 -11.24 2.61
C VAL A 115 5.14 -12.08 3.70
N ALA A 116 5.78 -13.18 3.31
CA ALA A 116 6.59 -13.97 4.24
C ALA A 116 8.08 -13.69 4.03
N TYR A 117 8.82 -13.68 5.13
CA TYR A 117 10.24 -13.37 5.14
C TYR A 117 11.12 -14.59 5.46
N ASP A 118 12.39 -14.50 5.09
CA ASP A 118 13.46 -15.36 5.58
C ASP A 118 14.06 -14.82 6.90
N ASP A 119 15.09 -15.51 7.40
CA ASP A 119 15.79 -15.16 8.64
C ASP A 119 16.57 -13.84 8.57
N TYR A 120 16.76 -13.29 7.36
CA TYR A 120 17.43 -12.02 7.10
C TYR A 120 16.44 -10.89 6.79
N ASP A 121 15.15 -11.06 7.11
CA ASP A 121 14.08 -10.09 6.83
C ASP A 121 13.94 -9.74 5.33
N SER A 122 14.23 -10.69 4.45
CA SER A 122 14.07 -10.55 3.00
C SER A 122 12.85 -11.33 2.48
N VAL A 123 12.17 -10.81 1.45
CA VAL A 123 10.95 -11.40 0.91
C VAL A 123 11.22 -12.78 0.29
N VAL A 124 10.40 -13.76 0.67
CA VAL A 124 10.45 -15.14 0.13
C VAL A 124 9.19 -15.49 -0.65
N SER A 125 8.02 -15.05 -0.20
CA SER A 125 6.74 -15.33 -0.87
C SER A 125 5.79 -14.16 -0.76
N LEU A 126 5.06 -13.93 -1.85
CA LEU A 126 4.02 -12.92 -1.96
C LEU A 126 2.70 -13.58 -2.34
N GLU A 127 1.70 -13.42 -1.48
CA GLU A 127 0.30 -13.75 -1.81
C GLU A 127 -0.49 -12.44 -1.84
N VAL A 128 -0.92 -12.03 -3.04
CA VAL A 128 -1.73 -10.82 -3.20
C VAL A 128 -3.19 -11.21 -3.23
N LEU A 129 -3.99 -10.64 -2.32
CA LEU A 129 -5.44 -10.65 -2.41
C LEU A 129 -5.88 -9.41 -3.17
N LYS A 130 -6.40 -9.64 -4.39
CA LYS A 130 -7.10 -8.61 -5.15
C LYS A 130 -8.57 -9.02 -5.25
N ASP A 131 -9.46 -8.19 -4.70
CA ASP A 131 -10.92 -8.43 -4.74
C ASP A 131 -11.33 -9.81 -4.19
N GLY A 132 -10.62 -10.32 -3.18
CA GLY A 132 -10.87 -11.65 -2.59
C GLY A 132 -10.29 -12.84 -3.36
N MET A 133 -9.61 -12.62 -4.49
CA MET A 133 -8.88 -13.66 -5.23
C MET A 133 -7.40 -13.69 -4.85
N LEU A 134 -6.91 -14.87 -4.48
CA LEU A 134 -5.49 -15.15 -4.25
C LEU A 134 -4.77 -15.20 -5.60
N ILE A 135 -3.98 -14.17 -5.90
CA ILE A 135 -2.94 -14.28 -6.93
C ILE A 135 -1.67 -14.67 -6.19
N LYS A 136 -1.42 -15.98 -6.13
CA LYS A 136 -0.17 -16.52 -5.64
C LYS A 136 0.89 -16.24 -6.71
N ALA A 137 1.78 -15.30 -6.43
CA ALA A 137 3.02 -15.24 -7.18
C ALA A 137 3.87 -16.40 -6.65
N ASP A 138 3.92 -17.51 -7.38
CA ASP A 138 4.83 -18.59 -7.06
C ASP A 138 6.25 -18.02 -7.13
N GLY A 139 6.79 -17.67 -5.95
CA GLY A 139 8.21 -17.41 -5.79
C GLY A 139 9.00 -18.63 -6.27
N PRO A 140 10.26 -18.43 -6.70
CA PRO A 140 11.07 -19.51 -7.25
C PRO A 140 11.05 -20.74 -6.32
N LYS A 141 10.81 -21.93 -6.92
CA LYS A 141 10.93 -23.21 -6.19
C LYS A 141 12.28 -23.24 -5.50
N ARG A 142 12.23 -23.42 -4.18
CA ARG A 142 13.36 -23.60 -3.27
C ARG A 142 14.45 -24.47 -3.92
N PRO A 143 15.73 -24.06 -3.97
CA PRO A 143 16.80 -25.03 -3.84
C PRO A 143 16.68 -25.58 -2.41
N ASP A 144 16.34 -26.86 -2.33
CA ASP A 144 16.41 -27.71 -1.15
C ASP A 144 17.58 -27.32 -0.24
N VAL A 145 17.30 -26.50 0.77
CA VAL A 145 18.26 -26.21 1.84
C VAL A 145 18.41 -27.50 2.64
N PRO A 146 19.59 -28.15 2.69
CA PRO A 146 19.82 -29.37 3.47
C PRO A 146 19.94 -29.05 4.97
N GLY A 147 18.93 -28.42 5.55
CA GLY A 147 18.92 -28.01 6.97
C GLY A 147 18.32 -29.05 7.91
N ALA A 148 17.50 -29.98 7.41
CA ALA A 148 16.80 -30.94 8.26
C ALA A 148 17.58 -32.25 8.50
N ALA A 149 18.64 -32.53 7.72
CA ALA A 149 19.45 -33.74 7.88
C ALA A 149 20.62 -33.56 8.87
N ALA A 150 21.12 -32.33 9.05
CA ALA A 150 22.27 -32.07 9.92
C ALA A 150 21.92 -32.17 11.43
N ALA A 151 20.67 -31.86 11.81
CA ALA A 151 20.25 -31.90 13.21
C ALA A 151 20.11 -33.32 13.80
N LYS A 152 19.98 -34.36 12.95
CA LYS A 152 19.91 -35.75 13.43
C LYS A 152 21.28 -36.33 13.81
N ASN A 153 22.37 -35.79 13.26
CA ASN A 153 23.71 -36.33 13.48
C ASN A 153 24.46 -35.68 14.65
N ALA A 154 24.06 -34.46 15.07
CA ALA A 154 24.65 -33.80 16.24
C ALA A 154 24.24 -34.47 17.57
N SER A 155 23.05 -35.07 17.65
CA SER A 155 22.58 -35.77 18.85
C SER A 155 23.27 -37.12 19.09
N ALA A 156 23.86 -37.74 18.05
CA ALA A 156 24.57 -39.01 18.21
C ALA A 156 26.00 -38.81 18.74
N ALA A 157 26.65 -37.71 18.33
CA ALA A 157 28.03 -37.40 18.73
C ALA A 157 28.16 -36.98 20.21
N GLN A 158 27.09 -36.43 20.81
CA GLN A 158 27.14 -35.97 22.20
C GLN A 158 27.03 -37.12 23.24
N SER A 159 26.48 -38.29 22.87
CA SER A 159 26.32 -39.41 23.83
C SER A 159 27.54 -40.33 23.97
N LEU A 160 28.55 -40.20 23.09
CA LEU A 160 29.75 -41.03 23.13
C LEU A 160 30.85 -40.46 24.05
N ASN A 161 30.88 -39.14 24.27
CA ASN A 161 31.91 -38.49 25.10
C ASN A 161 31.62 -38.51 26.60
N SER A 162 30.47 -39.02 27.06
CA SER A 162 30.14 -39.14 28.49
C SER A 162 30.32 -40.56 29.03
N ARG A 163 31.02 -41.45 28.32
CA ARG A 163 31.32 -42.84 28.75
C ARG A 163 32.81 -43.14 28.93
N ILE A 164 33.67 -42.12 28.87
CA ILE A 164 35.10 -42.24 29.14
C ILE A 164 35.49 -41.15 30.15
N GLU A 165 34.99 -41.28 31.38
CA GLU A 165 35.65 -40.85 32.62
C GLU A 165 35.28 -41.85 33.73
#